data_AF-A0A358CUM6-F1
#
_entry.id   AF-A0A358CUM6-F1
#
_cell.length_a   1.000
_cell.length_b   1.000
_cell.length_c   1.000
_cell.angle_alpha   90.00
_cell.angle_beta   90.00
_cell.angle_gamma   90.00
#
_symmetry.space_group_name_H-M   'P 1'
#
loop_
_entity.id
_entity.type
_entity.pdbx_description
1 polymer ?
#
loop_
_entity_poly.entity_id
_entity_poly.type
_entity_poly.pdbx_seq_one_letter_code
_entity_poly.pdbx_strand_id
1 'polypeptide(L)'
;MLPQPVPSNHHGDGHASVLNNDAGQSSGLVRRIAIHSPEQGGVEGHHSGGHEEQVSSVSYSGDWYTLYASRSLRLSIGWYIDSLTVLMFVVVTFIATCIHVYAAGYMHDELHDVTDSEVQLATGEQLHREGRFHRFFQALSLFCFSMLGIVIAGNLAMVFIFWELVGICSWFLIGFYFERHSASTAANKAFIVNRVGDFGMLIGLMALWGGLGTLHFGDSVSSTTGQVEPGLFELVRPVGNHHEQQVPDGLVAFAAADQIKKKAAANPSRSALRREVAAAVPGWREQGYGRWLLFVAGLGIFCGCVGKSAQVPLFVWLPDAMEGPTPV
;
A
#
# COMPACT_ATOMS: atom_id res chain seq x y z
N MET A 1 47.96 62.87 35.58
CA MET A 1 49.34 62.32 35.67
C MET A 1 49.35 61.00 34.93
N LEU A 2 50.06 60.97 33.81
CA LEU A 2 50.36 59.84 32.91
C LEU A 2 51.06 58.66 33.64
N PRO A 3 51.25 57.46 33.03
CA PRO A 3 51.21 57.16 31.58
C PRO A 3 50.49 55.87 31.14
N GLN A 4 50.02 55.89 29.89
CA GLN A 4 50.01 54.75 28.95
C GLN A 4 51.41 54.63 28.30
N PRO A 5 51.79 53.49 27.68
CA PRO A 5 51.68 53.47 26.22
C PRO A 5 51.31 52.11 25.58
N VAL A 6 50.48 52.24 24.54
CA VAL A 6 50.17 51.38 23.37
C VAL A 6 51.46 51.29 22.50
N PRO A 7 51.71 50.37 21.50
CA PRO A 7 50.73 49.99 20.49
C PRO A 7 50.86 48.67 19.66
N SER A 8 49.74 48.33 18.99
CA SER A 8 49.53 47.94 17.57
C SER A 8 50.47 46.89 16.90
N ASN A 9 50.05 45.93 16.09
CA ASN A 9 49.29 45.97 14.81
C ASN A 9 49.37 44.50 14.27
N HIS A 10 48.52 43.91 13.41
CA HIS A 10 47.77 44.41 12.27
C HIS A 10 46.78 43.33 11.76
N HIS A 11 45.64 43.82 11.25
CA HIS A 11 44.85 43.41 10.08
C HIS A 11 44.27 41.97 9.95
N GLY A 12 43.00 41.79 9.57
CA GLY A 12 42.03 42.75 9.03
C GLY A 12 40.57 42.25 9.02
N ASP A 13 39.68 43.25 9.03
CA ASP A 13 38.39 43.41 8.35
C ASP A 13 37.39 42.22 8.41
N GLY A 14 36.23 42.29 9.08
CA GLY A 14 35.15 43.30 9.00
C GLY A 14 34.26 42.97 7.79
N HIS A 15 32.94 42.76 7.82
CA HIS A 15 31.82 42.97 8.74
C HIS A 15 30.68 42.02 8.32
N ALA A 16 29.83 41.56 9.26
CA ALA A 16 28.36 41.75 9.29
C ALA A 16 27.74 40.34 9.47
N SER A 17 26.67 40.06 10.22
CA SER A 17 25.74 40.83 11.04
C SER A 17 24.99 39.82 11.93
N VAL A 18 24.59 40.26 13.11
CA VAL A 18 23.66 39.59 14.04
C VAL A 18 22.31 39.33 13.35
N LEU A 19 21.74 38.12 13.48
CA LEU A 19 20.33 37.85 13.86
C LEU A 19 19.88 36.40 13.54
N ASN A 20 19.12 35.85 14.50
CA ASN A 20 18.09 34.80 14.41
C ASN A 20 18.49 33.35 14.07
N ASN A 21 18.50 32.55 15.14
CA ASN A 21 18.36 31.10 15.10
C ASN A 21 16.86 30.80 15.21
N ASP A 22 16.20 30.55 14.08
CA ASP A 22 14.79 30.18 14.02
C ASP A 22 14.62 28.80 13.38
N ALA A 23 13.60 28.09 13.86
CA ALA A 23 13.31 26.68 13.64
C ALA A 23 13.35 26.24 12.15
N GLY A 24 14.15 25.20 11.88
CA GLY A 24 14.25 24.55 10.58
C GLY A 24 13.89 23.06 10.67
N GLN A 25 12.75 22.74 10.05
CA GLN A 25 12.19 21.40 9.82
C GLN A 25 13.24 20.39 9.34
N SER A 26 13.39 19.27 10.04
CA SER A 26 14.17 18.12 9.57
C SER A 26 13.34 17.30 8.57
N SER A 27 13.57 17.59 7.29
CA SER A 27 13.09 16.83 6.14
C SER A 27 13.45 15.33 6.26
N GLY A 28 12.44 14.46 6.06
CA GLY A 28 12.59 13.02 6.08
C GLY A 28 13.57 12.53 5.02
N LEU A 29 14.61 11.83 5.47
CA LEU A 29 15.72 11.35 4.66
C LEU A 29 15.23 10.32 3.62
N VAL A 30 15.26 10.70 2.33
CA VAL A 30 15.19 9.77 1.20
C VAL A 30 16.45 8.90 1.24
N ARG A 31 16.33 7.62 1.62
CA ARG A 31 17.49 6.71 1.63
C ARG A 31 17.50 5.88 0.34
N ARG A 32 18.55 6.05 -0.47
CA ARG A 32 18.93 5.10 -1.53
C ARG A 32 19.19 3.74 -0.88
N ILE A 33 18.41 2.72 -1.20
CA ILE A 33 18.86 1.34 -1.01
C ILE A 33 19.46 0.91 -2.34
N ALA A 34 20.73 1.28 -2.54
CA ALA A 34 21.56 0.54 -3.48
C ALA A 34 22.05 -0.70 -2.72
N ILE A 35 21.62 -1.88 -3.14
CA ILE A 35 22.11 -3.14 -2.58
C ILE A 35 23.56 -3.29 -3.05
N HIS A 36 24.50 -2.90 -2.20
CA HIS A 36 25.93 -3.07 -2.44
C HIS A 36 26.45 -4.14 -1.48
N SER A 37 26.81 -5.30 -2.02
CA SER A 37 27.53 -6.35 -1.29
C SER A 37 28.95 -5.87 -0.95
N PRO A 38 29.49 -6.14 0.24
CA PRO A 38 30.92 -6.05 0.50
C PRO A 38 31.57 -7.39 0.12
N GLU A 39 32.23 -7.45 -1.04
CA GLU A 39 33.18 -8.54 -1.30
C GLU A 39 34.44 -8.33 -0.44
N GLN A 40 34.70 -9.26 0.48
CA GLN A 40 36.04 -9.49 1.02
C GLN A 40 36.70 -10.59 0.19
N GLY A 41 37.83 -10.25 -0.42
CA GLY A 41 38.43 -11.01 -1.51
C GLY A 41 39.19 -12.28 -1.14
N GLY A 42 39.58 -13.01 -2.19
CA GLY A 42 40.62 -14.02 -2.14
C GLY A 42 40.56 -15.07 -3.25
N VAL A 43 41.50 -14.94 -4.19
CA VAL A 43 42.14 -15.98 -5.03
C VAL A 43 41.62 -16.19 -6.46
N GLU A 44 42.58 -16.08 -7.38
CA GLU A 44 42.54 -16.20 -8.83
C GLU A 44 41.91 -17.49 -9.37
N GLY A 45 41.16 -17.35 -10.45
CA GLY A 45 40.68 -18.45 -11.27
C GLY A 45 39.98 -17.93 -12.53
N HIS A 46 40.67 -18.01 -13.67
CA HIS A 46 40.13 -17.73 -15.01
C HIS A 46 38.88 -18.58 -15.28
N HIS A 47 37.70 -17.97 -15.35
CA HIS A 47 36.57 -18.52 -16.09
C HIS A 47 35.72 -17.39 -16.71
N SER A 48 35.66 -17.42 -18.04
CA SER A 48 34.76 -16.67 -18.88
C SER A 48 33.30 -17.06 -18.59
N GLY A 49 32.52 -16.13 -18.05
CA GLY A 49 31.06 -16.24 -17.91
C GLY A 49 30.45 -14.86 -18.13
N GLY A 50 29.45 -14.77 -19.00
CA GLY A 50 28.78 -13.51 -19.33
C GLY A 50 28.27 -12.83 -18.06
N HIS A 51 28.58 -11.55 -17.92
CA HIS A 51 27.97 -10.69 -16.90
C HIS A 51 26.47 -10.58 -17.22
N GLU A 52 25.65 -11.43 -16.62
CA GLU A 52 24.28 -11.04 -16.30
C GLU A 52 24.39 -9.95 -15.23
N GLU A 53 24.43 -8.71 -15.70
CA GLU A 53 24.31 -7.53 -14.86
C GLU A 53 22.94 -7.61 -14.20
N GLN A 54 22.91 -8.15 -12.98
CA GLN A 54 21.68 -8.31 -12.19
C GLN A 54 21.19 -6.91 -11.85
N VAL A 55 20.33 -6.35 -12.70
CA VAL A 55 19.70 -5.05 -12.52
C VAL A 55 18.85 -5.12 -11.26
N SER A 56 19.43 -4.76 -10.13
CA SER A 56 18.70 -4.62 -8.88
C SER A 56 17.64 -3.53 -9.11
N SER A 57 16.37 -3.92 -8.98
CA SER A 57 15.26 -2.99 -9.16
C SER A 57 15.35 -1.93 -8.07
N VAL A 58 15.71 -0.70 -8.45
CA VAL A 58 15.77 0.42 -7.52
C VAL A 58 14.34 0.72 -7.07
N SER A 59 14.05 0.48 -5.80
CA SER A 59 12.81 0.87 -5.15
C SER A 59 13.06 1.99 -4.15
N TYR A 60 12.10 2.91 -4.06
CA TYR A 60 12.10 4.01 -3.11
C TYR A 60 10.89 3.87 -2.21
N SER A 61 11.11 3.91 -0.89
CA SER A 61 10.05 3.85 0.09
C SER A 61 10.23 4.93 1.16
N GLY A 62 9.12 5.34 1.75
CA GLY A 62 9.13 6.28 2.87
C GLY A 62 7.79 6.36 3.57
N ASP A 63 7.80 6.93 4.78
CA ASP A 63 6.59 7.22 5.55
C ASP A 63 6.34 8.73 5.55
N TRP A 64 5.13 9.16 5.22
CA TRP A 64 4.69 10.55 5.41
C TRP A 64 4.23 10.78 6.85
N TYR A 65 3.41 9.87 7.39
CA TYR A 65 2.85 10.02 8.72
C TYR A 65 2.62 8.66 9.38
N THR A 66 2.96 8.51 10.65
CA THR A 66 2.63 7.30 11.41
C THR A 66 1.32 7.52 12.16
N LEU A 67 0.26 6.84 11.74
CA LEU A 67 -1.08 6.95 12.34
C LEU A 67 -1.13 6.23 13.70
N TYR A 68 -0.51 5.06 13.78
CA TYR A 68 -0.50 4.25 14.98
C TYR A 68 0.80 3.45 15.06
N ALA A 69 1.42 3.43 16.23
CA ALA A 69 2.60 2.63 16.51
C ALA A 69 2.43 1.91 17.85
N SER A 70 2.46 0.59 17.79
CA SER A 70 2.53 -0.31 18.93
C SER A 70 3.65 -1.33 18.72
N ARG A 71 3.94 -2.16 19.73
CA ARG A 71 4.99 -3.20 19.66
C ARG A 71 4.79 -4.22 18.53
N SER A 72 3.57 -4.36 18.01
CA SER A 72 3.20 -5.36 16.99
C SER A 72 2.42 -4.80 15.80
N LEU A 73 2.07 -3.51 15.81
CA LEU A 73 1.33 -2.88 14.72
C LEU A 73 1.85 -1.47 14.52
N ARG A 74 2.46 -1.25 13.35
CA ARG A 74 2.79 0.08 12.84
C ARG A 74 1.91 0.33 11.63
N LEU A 75 0.97 1.25 11.76
CA LEU A 75 0.15 1.74 10.66
C LEU A 75 0.68 3.13 10.29
N SER A 76 1.35 3.22 9.15
CA SER A 76 1.78 4.48 8.57
C SER A 76 1.04 4.77 7.27
N ILE A 77 0.96 6.04 6.93
CA ILE A 77 0.74 6.50 5.56
C ILE A 77 2.12 6.58 4.95
N GLY A 78 2.46 5.59 4.13
CA GLY A 78 3.74 5.50 3.45
C GLY A 78 3.57 5.35 1.95
N TRP A 79 4.64 5.61 1.22
CA TRP A 79 4.71 5.48 -0.22
C TRP A 79 5.78 4.45 -0.61
N TYR A 80 5.51 3.71 -1.67
CA TYR A 80 6.45 2.78 -2.28
C TYR A 80 6.42 2.99 -3.80
N ILE A 81 7.58 3.35 -4.36
CA ILE A 81 7.76 3.66 -5.77
C ILE A 81 8.83 2.73 -6.32
N ASP A 82 8.40 1.84 -7.22
CA ASP A 82 9.26 1.07 -8.09
C ASP A 82 8.89 1.32 -9.56
N SER A 83 9.54 0.61 -10.48
CA SER A 83 9.26 0.72 -11.92
C SER A 83 7.79 0.39 -12.27
N LEU A 84 7.16 -0.53 -11.54
CA LEU A 84 5.77 -0.93 -11.77
C LEU A 84 4.80 0.14 -11.28
N THR A 85 5.05 0.74 -10.11
CA THR A 85 4.31 1.90 -9.61
C THR A 85 4.34 3.04 -10.62
N VAL A 86 5.51 3.39 -11.18
CA VAL A 86 5.63 4.46 -12.17
C VAL A 86 4.82 4.15 -13.43
N LEU A 87 4.93 2.93 -13.95
CA LEU A 87 4.16 2.51 -15.13
C LEU A 87 2.65 2.60 -14.88
N MET A 88 2.18 2.06 -13.76
CA MET A 88 0.77 2.10 -13.40
C MET A 88 0.27 3.52 -13.17
N PHE A 89 1.09 4.39 -12.57
CA PHE A 89 0.73 5.80 -12.37
C PHE A 89 0.51 6.51 -13.70
N VAL A 90 1.40 6.30 -14.69
CA VAL A 90 1.24 6.87 -16.05
C VAL A 90 -0.02 6.33 -16.73
N VAL A 91 -0.26 5.02 -16.67
CA VAL A 91 -1.44 4.40 -17.30
C VAL A 91 -2.73 4.91 -16.67
N VAL A 92 -2.83 4.94 -15.34
CA VAL A 92 -4.02 5.38 -14.62
C VAL A 92 -4.31 6.85 -14.90
N THR A 93 -3.30 7.72 -14.83
CA THR A 93 -3.47 9.16 -15.11
C THR A 93 -3.85 9.43 -16.57
N PHE A 94 -3.26 8.68 -17.52
CA PHE A 94 -3.61 8.79 -18.94
C PHE A 94 -5.06 8.39 -19.20
N ILE A 95 -5.48 7.20 -18.74
CA ILE A 95 -6.86 6.71 -18.91
C ILE A 95 -7.84 7.65 -18.20
N ALA A 96 -7.54 8.07 -16.98
CA ALA A 96 -8.37 9.01 -16.24
C ALA A 96 -8.57 10.31 -17.02
N THR A 97 -7.52 10.87 -17.62
CA THR A 97 -7.62 12.10 -18.42
C THR A 97 -8.54 11.91 -19.62
N CYS A 98 -8.39 10.81 -20.37
CA CYS A 98 -9.26 10.48 -21.49
C CYS A 98 -10.73 10.34 -21.07
N ILE A 99 -10.99 9.66 -19.95
CA ILE A 99 -12.34 9.49 -19.39
C ILE A 99 -12.93 10.85 -18.99
N HIS A 100 -12.17 11.75 -18.36
CA HIS A 100 -12.66 13.07 -17.99
C HIS A 100 -13.07 13.90 -19.21
N VAL A 101 -12.28 13.85 -20.30
CA VAL A 101 -12.61 14.54 -21.56
C VAL A 101 -13.88 13.96 -22.18
N TYR A 102 -14.00 12.63 -22.25
CA TYR A 102 -15.19 11.97 -22.79
C TYR A 102 -16.44 12.26 -21.93
N ALA A 103 -16.31 12.16 -20.60
CA ALA A 103 -17.39 12.41 -19.66
C ALA A 103 -17.88 13.86 -19.67
N ALA A 104 -17.01 14.83 -19.93
CA ALA A 104 -17.41 16.24 -20.00
C ALA A 104 -18.38 16.51 -21.16
N GLY A 105 -18.20 15.81 -22.29
CA GLY A 105 -19.16 15.84 -23.40
C GLY A 105 -20.40 15.02 -23.11
N TYR A 106 -20.24 13.80 -22.58
CA TYR A 106 -21.36 12.89 -22.31
C TYR A 106 -22.34 13.44 -21.26
N MET A 107 -21.83 14.04 -20.18
CA MET A 107 -22.63 14.56 -19.07
C MET A 107 -23.16 15.98 -19.33
N HIS A 108 -23.04 16.53 -20.54
CA HIS A 108 -23.48 17.90 -20.82
C HIS A 108 -24.97 18.12 -20.50
N ASP A 109 -25.81 17.12 -20.75
CA ASP A 109 -27.25 17.21 -20.47
C ASP A 109 -27.55 17.33 -18.96
N GLU A 110 -26.64 16.83 -18.10
CA GLU A 110 -26.75 16.91 -16.64
C GLU A 110 -26.33 18.28 -16.07
N LEU A 111 -26.01 19.27 -16.91
CA LEU A 111 -25.84 20.68 -16.51
C LEU A 111 -27.19 21.39 -16.32
N HIS A 112 -28.25 20.85 -16.89
CA HIS A 112 -29.59 21.42 -16.87
C HIS A 112 -30.58 20.46 -16.20
N ASP A 113 -31.84 20.89 -16.06
CA ASP A 113 -32.88 20.02 -15.54
C ASP A 113 -33.15 18.88 -16.52
N VAL A 114 -33.16 17.66 -15.98
CA VAL A 114 -33.31 16.41 -16.73
C VAL A 114 -34.67 15.81 -16.44
N THR A 115 -35.38 15.44 -17.51
CA THR A 115 -36.60 14.64 -17.42
C THR A 115 -36.27 13.21 -17.84
N ASP A 116 -36.36 12.27 -16.89
CA ASP A 116 -36.08 10.86 -17.12
C ASP A 116 -37.37 10.11 -17.48
N SER A 117 -37.45 9.63 -18.73
CA SER A 117 -38.59 8.87 -19.23
C SER A 117 -38.65 7.44 -18.70
N GLU A 118 -37.55 6.92 -18.14
CA GLU A 118 -37.48 5.55 -17.64
C GLU A 118 -38.06 5.39 -16.23
N VAL A 119 -38.25 6.51 -15.50
CA VAL A 119 -38.81 6.52 -14.16
C VAL A 119 -40.19 7.17 -14.18
N GLN A 120 -41.22 6.39 -13.83
CA GLN A 120 -42.58 6.89 -13.65
C GLN A 120 -42.89 7.07 -12.16
N LEU A 121 -43.36 8.25 -11.80
CA LEU A 121 -43.84 8.55 -10.45
C LEU A 121 -45.18 7.85 -10.19
N ALA A 122 -45.58 7.73 -8.91
CA ALA A 122 -46.87 7.14 -8.53
C ALA A 122 -48.09 7.89 -9.13
N THR A 123 -47.89 9.14 -9.56
CA THR A 123 -48.87 9.98 -10.26
C THR A 123 -48.96 9.71 -11.76
N GLY A 124 -48.06 8.89 -12.33
CA GLY A 124 -47.96 8.60 -13.76
C GLY A 124 -47.10 9.60 -14.56
N GLU A 125 -46.56 10.63 -13.92
CA GLU A 125 -45.68 11.62 -14.55
C GLU A 125 -44.23 11.11 -14.63
N GLN A 126 -43.47 11.63 -15.61
CA GLN A 126 -42.04 11.36 -15.73
C GLN A 126 -41.27 12.06 -14.62
N LEU A 127 -40.16 11.45 -14.17
CA LEU A 127 -39.31 12.06 -13.17
C LEU A 127 -38.61 13.30 -13.74
N HIS A 128 -38.93 14.47 -13.20
CA HIS A 128 -38.18 15.70 -13.45
C HIS A 128 -37.25 16.00 -12.27
N ARG A 129 -35.96 16.22 -12.55
CA ARG A 129 -34.95 16.48 -11.53
C ARG A 129 -33.89 17.49 -12.01
N GLU A 130 -33.25 18.16 -11.06
CA GLU A 130 -32.07 18.97 -11.34
C GLU A 130 -30.89 18.11 -11.83
N GLY A 131 -30.09 18.70 -12.72
CA GLY A 131 -28.88 18.10 -13.25
C GLY A 131 -27.81 17.85 -12.18
N ARG A 132 -27.11 16.71 -12.29
CA ARG A 132 -26.14 16.25 -11.27
C ARG A 132 -24.70 16.22 -11.76
N PHE A 133 -24.36 17.08 -12.73
CA PHE A 133 -23.03 17.16 -13.32
C PHE A 133 -21.89 17.15 -12.29
N HIS A 134 -21.98 18.02 -11.27
CA HIS A 134 -20.94 18.15 -10.25
C HIS A 134 -20.77 16.88 -9.40
N ARG A 135 -21.85 16.15 -9.09
CA ARG A 135 -21.79 14.92 -8.28
C ARG A 135 -21.09 13.81 -9.02
N PHE A 136 -21.34 13.70 -10.32
CA PHE A 136 -20.65 12.74 -11.18
C PHE A 136 -19.13 12.98 -11.17
N PHE A 137 -18.70 14.22 -11.43
CA PHE A 137 -17.27 14.55 -11.45
C PHE A 137 -16.59 14.46 -10.09
N GLN A 138 -17.32 14.70 -8.99
CA GLN A 138 -16.83 14.44 -7.63
C GLN A 138 -16.56 12.94 -7.42
N ALA A 139 -17.49 12.07 -7.79
CA ALA A 139 -17.32 10.62 -7.66
C ALA A 139 -16.23 10.08 -8.61
N LEU A 140 -16.15 10.59 -9.84
CA LEU A 140 -15.10 10.23 -10.80
C LEU A 140 -13.71 10.65 -10.32
N SER A 141 -13.58 11.88 -9.79
CA SER A 141 -12.32 12.36 -9.25
C SER A 141 -11.91 11.56 -8.01
N LEU A 142 -12.87 11.20 -7.14
CA LEU A 142 -12.62 10.38 -5.96
C LEU A 142 -12.19 8.96 -6.36
N PHE A 143 -12.78 8.39 -7.42
CA PHE A 143 -12.36 7.12 -7.98
C PHE A 143 -10.90 7.16 -8.46
N CYS A 144 -10.53 8.20 -9.23
CA CYS A 144 -9.15 8.37 -9.70
C CYS A 144 -8.16 8.58 -8.54
N PHE A 145 -8.52 9.41 -7.55
CA PHE A 145 -7.73 9.59 -6.34
C PHE A 145 -7.51 8.25 -5.62
N SER A 146 -8.56 7.44 -5.51
CA SER A 146 -8.48 6.13 -4.88
C SER A 146 -7.56 5.17 -5.63
N MET A 147 -7.64 5.13 -6.96
CA MET A 147 -6.78 4.28 -7.79
C MET A 147 -5.30 4.69 -7.69
N LEU A 148 -5.01 5.99 -7.74
CA LEU A 148 -3.64 6.48 -7.52
C LEU A 148 -3.15 6.20 -6.09
N GLY A 149 -4.05 6.24 -5.11
CA GLY A 149 -3.77 5.85 -3.73
C GLY A 149 -3.34 4.40 -3.58
N ILE A 150 -3.98 3.46 -4.29
CA ILE A 150 -3.55 2.03 -4.34
C ILE A 150 -2.15 1.92 -4.94
N VAL A 151 -1.88 2.63 -6.03
CA VAL A 151 -0.60 2.56 -6.76
C VAL A 151 0.57 3.06 -5.90
N ILE A 152 0.37 4.13 -5.13
CA ILE A 152 1.43 4.73 -4.30
C ILE A 152 1.60 4.01 -2.95
N ALA A 153 0.58 3.30 -2.47
CA ALA A 153 0.53 2.76 -1.11
C ALA A 153 1.80 1.98 -0.71
N GLY A 154 2.44 2.40 0.39
CA GLY A 154 3.67 1.76 0.90
C GLY A 154 3.46 0.54 1.78
N ASN A 155 2.21 0.20 2.08
CA ASN A 155 1.85 -0.95 2.91
C ASN A 155 0.49 -1.53 2.52
N LEU A 156 0.28 -2.80 2.87
CA LEU A 156 -0.91 -3.56 2.47
C LEU A 156 -2.20 -3.08 3.16
N ALA A 157 -2.10 -2.45 4.34
CA ALA A 157 -3.26 -1.84 5.00
C ALA A 157 -3.76 -0.61 4.24
N MET A 158 -2.85 0.25 3.77
CA MET A 158 -3.18 1.40 2.94
C MET A 158 -3.74 0.97 1.59
N VAL A 159 -3.18 -0.09 0.97
CA VAL A 159 -3.78 -0.72 -0.22
C VAL A 159 -5.22 -1.11 0.09
N PHE A 160 -5.49 -1.83 1.19
CA PHE A 160 -6.86 -2.23 1.56
C PHE A 160 -7.81 -1.03 1.78
N ILE A 161 -7.35 0.05 2.39
CA ILE A 161 -8.17 1.26 2.59
C ILE A 161 -8.55 1.89 1.25
N PHE A 162 -7.60 2.07 0.33
CA PHE A 162 -7.91 2.61 -0.99
C PHE A 162 -8.67 1.61 -1.87
N TRP A 163 -8.45 0.32 -1.70
CA TRP A 163 -9.21 -0.75 -2.35
C TRP A 163 -10.71 -0.72 -2.01
N GLU A 164 -10.99 -0.47 -0.73
CA GLU A 164 -12.32 -0.23 -0.19
C GLU A 164 -12.94 1.05 -0.76
N LEU A 165 -12.16 2.13 -0.79
CA LEU A 165 -12.59 3.40 -1.36
C LEU A 165 -12.93 3.30 -2.86
N VAL A 166 -12.17 2.52 -3.65
CA VAL A 166 -12.51 2.22 -5.06
C VAL A 166 -13.90 1.58 -5.13
N GLY A 167 -14.20 0.62 -4.26
CA GLY A 167 -15.51 -0.03 -4.22
C GLY A 167 -16.67 0.92 -3.90
N ILE A 168 -16.44 1.86 -2.98
CA ILE A 168 -17.44 2.90 -2.62
C ILE A 168 -17.65 3.86 -3.79
N CYS A 169 -16.57 4.28 -4.46
CA CYS A 169 -16.66 5.17 -5.62
C CYS A 169 -17.39 4.50 -6.79
N SER A 170 -17.12 3.22 -7.06
CA SER A 170 -17.85 2.44 -8.07
C SER A 170 -19.35 2.35 -7.75
N TRP A 171 -19.72 2.20 -6.48
CA TRP A 171 -21.13 2.20 -6.07
C TRP A 171 -21.83 3.53 -6.40
N PHE A 172 -21.18 4.67 -6.14
CA PHE A 172 -21.71 5.99 -6.49
C PHE A 172 -21.85 6.19 -8.01
N LEU A 173 -20.91 5.68 -8.79
CA LEU A 173 -20.88 5.86 -10.25
C LEU A 173 -21.87 4.94 -10.97
N ILE A 174 -21.92 3.66 -10.62
CA ILE A 174 -22.91 2.71 -11.17
C ILE A 174 -24.33 3.13 -10.75
N GLY A 175 -24.49 3.51 -9.49
CA GLY A 175 -25.77 3.95 -8.92
C GLY A 175 -26.09 5.42 -9.18
N PHE A 176 -25.47 6.07 -10.16
CA PHE A 176 -25.69 7.50 -10.41
C PHE A 176 -27.18 7.83 -10.70
N TYR A 177 -27.83 6.97 -11.49
CA TYR A 177 -29.28 7.02 -11.75
C TYR A 177 -30.06 6.21 -10.70
N PHE A 178 -29.87 6.51 -9.42
CA PHE A 178 -30.43 5.70 -8.31
C PHE A 178 -31.95 5.61 -8.29
N GLU A 179 -32.66 6.50 -8.99
CA GLU A 179 -34.11 6.43 -9.17
C GLU A 179 -34.54 5.28 -10.07
N ARG A 180 -33.67 4.84 -10.97
CA ARG A 180 -33.89 3.64 -11.78
C ARG A 180 -33.63 2.42 -10.90
N HIS A 181 -34.65 1.60 -10.74
CA HIS A 181 -34.55 0.36 -9.97
C HIS A 181 -33.47 -0.59 -10.51
N SER A 182 -33.23 -0.61 -11.83
CA SER A 182 -32.16 -1.40 -12.45
C SER A 182 -30.78 -0.93 -11.98
N ALA A 183 -30.47 0.36 -12.12
CA ALA A 183 -29.19 0.96 -11.72
C ALA A 183 -28.90 0.82 -10.22
N SER A 184 -29.90 1.06 -9.35
CA SER A 184 -29.75 0.88 -7.90
C SER A 184 -29.49 -0.58 -7.52
N THR A 185 -30.22 -1.52 -8.14
CA THR A 185 -30.02 -2.95 -7.89
C THR A 185 -28.66 -3.42 -8.40
N ALA A 186 -28.23 -2.94 -9.57
CA ALA A 186 -26.91 -3.21 -10.15
C ALA A 186 -25.78 -2.70 -9.26
N ALA A 187 -25.87 -1.45 -8.78
CA ALA A 187 -24.90 -0.86 -7.87
C ALA A 187 -24.77 -1.68 -6.58
N ASN A 188 -25.91 -2.03 -5.95
CA ASN A 188 -25.93 -2.85 -4.75
C ASN A 188 -25.34 -4.25 -4.99
N LYS A 189 -25.68 -4.88 -6.12
CA LYS A 189 -25.13 -6.19 -6.51
C LYS A 189 -23.61 -6.12 -6.68
N ALA A 190 -23.11 -5.13 -7.41
CA ALA A 190 -21.67 -4.92 -7.58
C ALA A 190 -20.96 -4.68 -6.25
N PHE A 191 -21.53 -3.82 -5.39
CA PHE A 191 -20.94 -3.54 -4.09
C PHE A 191 -20.89 -4.78 -3.18
N ILE A 192 -21.97 -5.56 -3.11
CA ILE A 192 -22.03 -6.78 -2.28
C ILE A 192 -21.07 -7.85 -2.80
N VAL A 193 -21.04 -8.10 -4.12
CA VAL A 193 -20.16 -9.13 -4.68
C VAL A 193 -18.69 -8.77 -4.50
N ASN A 194 -18.33 -7.50 -4.70
CA ASN A 194 -16.99 -7.00 -4.43
C ASN A 194 -16.64 -7.12 -2.94
N ARG A 195 -17.59 -6.82 -2.05
CA ARG A 195 -17.41 -6.95 -0.59
C ARG A 195 -17.07 -8.36 -0.16
N VAL A 196 -17.67 -9.38 -0.78
CA VAL A 196 -17.35 -10.79 -0.50
C VAL A 196 -15.89 -11.10 -0.83
N GLY A 197 -15.36 -10.58 -1.93
CA GLY A 197 -13.94 -10.66 -2.27
C GLY A 197 -13.07 -9.92 -1.25
N ASP A 198 -13.47 -8.71 -0.87
CA ASP A 198 -12.75 -7.85 0.07
C ASP A 198 -12.61 -8.51 1.46
N PHE A 199 -13.62 -9.28 1.90
CA PHE A 199 -13.51 -10.13 3.10
C PHE A 199 -12.41 -11.19 2.99
N GLY A 200 -12.26 -11.81 1.81
CA GLY A 200 -11.15 -12.74 1.54
C GLY A 200 -9.80 -12.06 1.69
N MET A 201 -9.66 -10.85 1.13
CA MET A 201 -8.43 -10.05 1.25
C MET A 201 -8.15 -9.69 2.71
N LEU A 202 -9.17 -9.32 3.48
CA LEU A 202 -9.05 -9.01 4.90
C LEU A 202 -8.54 -10.21 5.71
N ILE A 203 -9.03 -11.42 5.43
CA ILE A 203 -8.52 -12.65 6.06
C ILE A 203 -7.05 -12.86 5.70
N GLY A 204 -6.68 -12.65 4.43
CA GLY A 204 -5.29 -12.74 4.00
C GLY A 204 -4.38 -11.73 4.70
N LEU A 205 -4.87 -10.49 4.86
CA LEU A 205 -4.19 -9.43 5.59
C LEU A 205 -3.97 -9.79 7.07
N MET A 206 -5.00 -10.35 7.72
CA MET A 206 -4.91 -10.78 9.12
C MET A 206 -3.95 -11.95 9.30
N ALA A 207 -3.91 -12.90 8.35
CA ALA A 207 -2.96 -14.01 8.38
C ALA A 207 -1.51 -13.51 8.24
N LEU A 208 -1.25 -12.56 7.32
CA LEU A 208 0.07 -11.94 7.19
C LEU A 208 0.44 -11.12 8.41
N TRP A 209 -0.45 -10.26 8.88
CA TRP A 209 -0.17 -9.42 10.04
C TRP A 209 0.07 -10.25 11.31
N GLY A 210 -0.76 -11.26 11.57
CA GLY A 210 -0.62 -12.13 12.73
C GLY A 210 0.68 -12.96 12.74
N GLY A 211 1.22 -13.26 11.55
CA GLY A 211 2.49 -13.97 11.41
C GLY A 211 3.72 -13.08 11.35
N LEU A 212 3.71 -12.04 10.54
CA LEU A 212 4.88 -11.22 10.24
C LEU A 212 5.00 -9.99 11.14
N GLY A 213 3.90 -9.50 11.73
CA GLY A 213 3.87 -8.30 12.56
C GLY A 213 4.09 -6.99 11.79
N THR A 214 4.25 -7.03 10.46
CA THR A 214 4.39 -5.87 9.58
C THR A 214 3.56 -6.05 8.31
N LEU A 215 3.10 -4.93 7.76
CA LEU A 215 2.36 -4.86 6.50
C LEU A 215 3.06 -3.96 5.46
N HIS A 216 4.24 -3.44 5.80
CA HIS A 216 5.02 -2.59 4.90
C HIS A 216 5.66 -3.41 3.78
N PHE A 217 5.69 -2.88 2.57
CA PHE A 217 6.29 -3.59 1.43
C PHE A 217 7.81 -3.60 1.49
N GLY A 218 8.41 -2.41 1.57
CA GLY A 218 9.85 -2.22 1.70
C GLY A 218 10.32 -2.16 3.16
N ASP A 219 11.64 -2.26 3.31
CA ASP A 219 12.29 -2.10 4.60
C ASP A 219 12.02 -0.71 5.18
N SER A 220 11.74 -0.67 6.48
CA SER A 220 11.44 0.56 7.20
C SER A 220 12.45 0.77 8.32
N VAL A 221 12.92 1.99 8.51
CA VAL A 221 13.71 2.32 9.70
C VAL A 221 12.74 2.57 10.86
N SER A 222 12.95 1.86 11.96
CA SER A 222 12.19 2.08 13.18
C SER A 222 12.62 3.40 13.81
N SER A 223 11.70 4.38 13.89
CA SER A 223 11.99 5.70 14.46
C SER A 223 12.41 5.64 15.94
N THR A 224 12.08 4.55 16.62
CA THR A 224 12.36 4.34 18.05
C THR A 224 13.73 3.70 18.30
N THR A 225 14.19 2.79 17.43
CA THR A 225 15.44 2.04 17.64
C THR A 225 16.53 2.36 16.62
N GLY A 226 16.20 3.09 15.55
CA GLY A 226 17.09 3.35 14.42
C GLY A 226 17.47 2.09 13.62
N GLN A 227 16.90 0.92 13.96
CA GLN A 227 17.18 -0.33 13.28
C GLN A 227 16.31 -0.48 12.03
N VAL A 228 16.87 -1.13 11.01
CA VAL A 228 16.15 -1.51 9.80
C VAL A 228 15.27 -2.71 10.14
N GLU A 229 13.96 -2.51 10.06
CA GLU A 229 12.97 -3.58 10.17
C GLU A 229 12.65 -4.08 8.75
N PRO A 230 12.79 -5.40 8.49
CA PRO A 230 12.58 -5.96 7.16
C PRO A 230 11.12 -5.83 6.75
N GLY A 231 10.90 -5.43 5.49
CA GLY A 231 9.58 -5.35 4.87
C GLY A 231 9.02 -6.73 4.52
N LEU A 232 7.78 -6.75 4.06
CA LEU A 232 7.07 -7.95 3.61
C LEU A 232 7.84 -8.70 2.52
N PHE A 233 8.46 -7.98 1.58
CA PHE A 233 9.20 -8.61 0.48
C PHE A 233 10.46 -9.32 0.96
N GLU A 234 11.24 -8.70 1.85
CA GLU A 234 12.44 -9.33 2.43
C GLU A 234 12.08 -10.52 3.32
N LEU A 235 10.96 -10.45 4.06
CA LEU A 235 10.51 -11.54 4.93
C LEU A 235 10.07 -12.79 4.14
N VAL A 236 9.45 -12.61 2.97
CA VAL A 236 8.94 -13.71 2.13
C VAL A 236 9.99 -14.22 1.14
N ARG A 237 10.86 -13.34 0.63
CA ARG A 237 11.92 -13.64 -0.36
C ARG A 237 13.24 -12.97 0.06
N PRO A 238 13.91 -13.47 1.10
CA PRO A 238 15.12 -12.85 1.62
C PRO A 238 16.26 -12.90 0.61
N VAL A 239 17.09 -11.85 0.61
CA VAL A 239 18.31 -11.79 -0.21
C VAL A 239 19.25 -12.95 0.13
N GLY A 240 19.34 -13.31 1.41
CA GLY A 240 20.20 -14.40 1.89
C GLY A 240 19.83 -15.80 1.37
N ASN A 241 18.64 -15.97 0.78
CA ASN A 241 18.20 -17.23 0.15
C ASN A 241 17.96 -17.05 -1.36
N HIS A 242 18.74 -16.19 -2.03
CA HIS A 242 18.65 -15.95 -3.48
C HIS A 242 17.25 -15.54 -3.96
N HIS A 243 16.46 -14.86 -3.12
CA HIS A 243 15.06 -14.49 -3.37
C HIS A 243 14.10 -15.67 -3.59
N GLU A 244 14.49 -16.89 -3.22
CA GLU A 244 13.56 -18.01 -3.18
C GLU A 244 12.49 -17.79 -2.11
N GLN A 245 11.26 -18.17 -2.44
CA GLN A 245 10.14 -18.05 -1.53
C GLN A 245 10.33 -18.97 -0.32
N GLN A 246 10.37 -18.38 0.87
CA GLN A 246 10.38 -19.12 2.13
C GLN A 246 9.19 -18.72 3.01
N VAL A 247 8.84 -19.58 3.96
CA VAL A 247 7.88 -19.20 5.01
C VAL A 247 8.60 -18.30 6.04
N PRO A 248 8.13 -17.06 6.25
CA PRO A 248 8.70 -16.14 7.24
C PRO A 248 8.77 -16.75 8.64
N ASP A 249 9.83 -16.46 9.39
CA ASP A 249 10.07 -16.97 10.76
C ASP A 249 8.87 -16.74 11.68
N GLY A 250 8.25 -15.57 11.58
CA GLY A 250 7.10 -15.20 12.40
C GLY A 250 5.86 -16.08 12.14
N LEU A 251 5.61 -16.45 10.89
CA LEU A 251 4.51 -17.38 10.53
C LEU A 251 4.79 -18.80 11.05
N VAL A 252 6.04 -19.25 10.98
CA VAL A 252 6.47 -20.54 11.54
C VAL A 252 6.29 -20.54 13.06
N ALA A 253 6.76 -19.49 13.74
CA ALA A 253 6.63 -19.34 15.18
C ALA A 253 5.16 -19.27 15.63
N PHE A 254 4.32 -18.55 14.88
CA PHE A 254 2.88 -18.48 15.14
C PHE A 254 2.22 -19.86 15.01
N ALA A 255 2.53 -20.62 13.95
CA ALA A 255 2.03 -21.98 13.77
C ALA A 255 2.55 -22.95 14.84
N ALA A 256 3.75 -22.71 15.38
CA ALA A 256 4.38 -23.50 16.44
C ALA A 256 4.05 -22.99 17.86
N ALA A 257 3.00 -22.17 18.03
CA ALA A 257 2.67 -21.53 19.32
C ALA A 257 2.60 -22.53 20.49
N ASP A 258 2.07 -23.74 20.28
CA ASP A 258 2.00 -24.76 21.33
C ASP A 258 3.36 -25.33 21.71
N GLN A 259 4.29 -25.46 20.76
CA GLN A 259 5.67 -25.86 21.05
C GLN A 259 6.42 -24.75 21.81
N ILE A 260 6.17 -23.50 21.45
CA ILE A 260 6.71 -22.34 22.17
C ILE A 260 6.19 -22.30 23.60
N LYS A 261 4.89 -22.55 23.84
CA LYS A 261 4.32 -22.64 25.20
C LYS A 261 5.00 -23.73 26.04
N LYS A 262 5.25 -24.92 25.45
CA LYS A 262 5.98 -26.00 26.14
C LYS A 262 7.41 -25.61 26.51
N LYS A 263 8.14 -24.97 25.58
CA LYS A 263 9.50 -24.46 25.83
C LYS A 263 9.52 -23.30 26.83
N ALA A 264 8.49 -22.46 26.84
CA ALA A 264 8.34 -21.37 27.80
C ALA A 264 8.13 -21.88 29.23
N ALA A 265 7.43 -23.01 29.40
CA ALA A 265 7.27 -23.65 30.71
C ALA A 265 8.59 -24.19 31.28
N ALA A 266 9.55 -24.56 30.41
CA ALA A 266 10.86 -25.07 30.81
C ALA A 266 11.90 -23.96 31.06
N ASN A 267 11.65 -22.72 30.62
CA ASN A 267 12.62 -21.63 30.63
C ASN A 267 12.06 -20.35 31.28
N PRO A 268 12.57 -19.91 32.45
CA PRO A 268 12.05 -18.72 33.13
C PRO A 268 12.49 -17.38 32.49
N SER A 269 13.55 -17.38 31.66
CA SER A 269 14.06 -16.17 31.01
C SER A 269 13.52 -16.00 29.58
N ARG A 270 12.90 -14.84 29.29
CA ARG A 270 12.38 -14.49 27.96
C ARG A 270 13.49 -14.41 26.89
N SER A 271 14.69 -13.99 27.25
CA SER A 271 15.82 -13.90 26.30
C SER A 271 16.38 -15.29 25.95
N ALA A 272 16.40 -16.21 26.91
CA ALA A 272 16.76 -17.60 26.67
C ALA A 272 15.73 -18.28 25.75
N LEU A 273 14.45 -18.13 26.06
CA LEU A 273 13.35 -18.65 25.24
C LEU A 273 13.43 -18.14 23.79
N ARG A 274 13.68 -16.84 23.57
CA ARG A 274 13.78 -16.27 22.22
C ARG A 274 14.91 -16.90 21.40
N ARG A 275 16.08 -17.15 22.02
CA ARG A 275 17.22 -17.82 21.36
C ARG A 275 16.90 -19.27 21.00
N GLU A 276 16.28 -20.01 21.90
CA GLU A 276 15.89 -21.40 21.62
C GLU A 276 14.83 -21.52 20.54
N VAL A 277 13.83 -20.61 20.55
CA VAL A 277 12.81 -20.56 19.50
C VAL A 277 13.48 -20.24 18.16
N ALA A 278 14.35 -19.23 18.09
CA ALA A 278 15.07 -18.89 16.87
C ALA A 278 15.90 -20.07 16.33
N ALA A 279 16.54 -20.85 17.20
CA ALA A 279 17.27 -22.05 16.80
C ALA A 279 16.37 -23.21 16.30
N ALA A 280 15.12 -23.29 16.79
CA ALA A 280 14.18 -24.33 16.41
C ALA A 280 13.35 -24.01 15.14
N VAL A 281 13.23 -22.72 14.79
CA VAL A 281 12.43 -22.26 13.63
C VAL A 281 12.84 -22.91 12.30
N PRO A 282 14.13 -23.05 11.94
CA PRO A 282 14.52 -23.73 10.70
C PRO A 282 13.99 -25.17 10.64
N GLY A 283 14.12 -25.93 11.72
CA GLY A 283 13.60 -27.30 11.78
C GLY A 283 12.07 -27.37 11.72
N TRP A 284 11.36 -26.41 12.33
CA TRP A 284 9.90 -26.32 12.20
C TRP A 284 9.47 -25.94 10.78
N ARG A 285 10.23 -25.11 10.08
CA ARG A 285 9.96 -24.77 8.67
C ARG A 285 10.05 -26.02 7.79
N GLU A 286 11.08 -26.85 7.97
CA GLU A 286 11.23 -28.12 7.25
C GLU A 286 10.09 -29.10 7.54
N GLN A 287 9.60 -29.12 8.78
CA GLN A 287 8.42 -29.88 9.19
C GLN A 287 7.10 -29.32 8.61
N GLY A 288 7.14 -28.17 7.92
CA GLY A 288 6.01 -27.58 7.22
C GLY A 288 5.18 -26.58 8.04
N TYR A 289 5.61 -26.19 9.24
CA TYR A 289 4.91 -25.19 10.04
C TYR A 289 4.82 -23.85 9.28
N GLY A 290 3.67 -23.18 9.38
CA GLY A 290 3.42 -21.88 8.74
C GLY A 290 3.13 -21.92 7.23
N ARG A 291 3.39 -23.02 6.51
CA ARG A 291 3.06 -23.14 5.06
C ARG A 291 1.56 -22.94 4.80
N TRP A 292 0.71 -23.52 5.66
CA TRP A 292 -0.73 -23.34 5.57
C TRP A 292 -1.16 -21.89 5.76
N LEU A 293 -0.55 -21.16 6.70
CA LEU A 293 -0.88 -19.75 6.93
C LEU A 293 -0.46 -18.88 5.73
N LEU A 294 0.71 -19.16 5.14
CA LEU A 294 1.15 -18.46 3.93
C LEU A 294 0.23 -18.76 2.74
N PHE A 295 -0.25 -20.01 2.62
CA PHE A 295 -1.23 -20.38 1.62
C PHE A 295 -2.56 -19.65 1.81
N VAL A 296 -3.11 -19.63 3.04
CA VAL A 296 -4.33 -18.89 3.37
C VAL A 296 -4.16 -17.39 3.12
N ALA A 297 -3.00 -16.83 3.45
CA ALA A 297 -2.66 -15.44 3.16
C ALA A 297 -2.72 -15.13 1.66
N GLY A 298 -2.02 -15.94 0.84
CA GLY A 298 -2.01 -15.79 -0.62
C GLY A 298 -3.40 -16.00 -1.23
N LEU A 299 -4.13 -17.02 -0.80
CA LEU A 299 -5.49 -17.29 -1.26
C LEU A 299 -6.45 -16.16 -0.89
N GLY A 300 -6.35 -15.61 0.33
CA GLY A 300 -7.15 -14.48 0.78
C GLY A 300 -6.93 -13.24 -0.09
N ILE A 301 -5.67 -12.86 -0.32
CA ILE A 301 -5.34 -11.73 -1.21
C ILE A 301 -5.86 -11.99 -2.63
N PHE A 302 -5.67 -13.21 -3.14
CA PHE A 302 -6.17 -13.60 -4.46
C PHE A 302 -7.70 -13.47 -4.57
N CYS A 303 -8.45 -13.94 -3.57
CA CYS A 303 -9.91 -13.81 -3.54
C CYS A 303 -10.38 -12.34 -3.62
N GLY A 304 -9.65 -11.42 -2.98
CA GLY A 304 -9.88 -9.98 -3.14
C GLY A 304 -9.78 -9.53 -4.59
N CYS A 305 -8.64 -9.85 -5.23
CA CYS A 305 -8.38 -9.50 -6.63
C CYS A 305 -9.41 -10.11 -7.58
N VAL A 306 -9.81 -11.37 -7.38
CA VAL A 306 -10.83 -12.07 -8.18
C VAL A 306 -12.18 -11.36 -8.11
N GLY A 307 -12.57 -10.89 -6.91
CA GLY A 307 -13.82 -10.17 -6.69
C GLY A 307 -13.90 -8.87 -7.52
N LYS A 308 -12.92 -7.98 -7.36
CA LYS A 308 -12.88 -6.69 -8.09
C LYS A 308 -12.65 -6.86 -9.59
N SER A 309 -12.01 -7.93 -10.02
CA SER A 309 -11.73 -8.20 -11.44
C SER A 309 -12.88 -8.92 -12.16
N ALA A 310 -14.02 -9.16 -11.49
CA ALA A 310 -15.17 -9.87 -12.04
C ALA A 310 -14.80 -11.23 -12.67
N GLN A 311 -13.92 -11.98 -12.01
CA GLN A 311 -13.51 -13.31 -12.48
C GLN A 311 -14.48 -14.40 -11.99
N VAL A 312 -14.45 -15.59 -12.61
CA VAL A 312 -15.25 -16.74 -12.17
C VAL A 312 -14.91 -17.07 -10.70
N PRO A 313 -15.89 -17.20 -9.78
CA PRO A 313 -17.36 -17.20 -9.97
C PRO A 313 -18.06 -15.84 -9.76
N LEU A 314 -17.33 -14.78 -9.41
CA LEU A 314 -17.85 -13.46 -9.02
C LEU A 314 -18.06 -12.50 -10.20
N PHE A 315 -18.18 -12.99 -11.43
CA PHE A 315 -18.32 -12.15 -12.65
C PHE A 315 -19.69 -11.49 -12.82
N VAL A 316 -20.70 -11.97 -12.08
CA VAL A 316 -22.12 -11.70 -12.32
C VAL A 316 -22.55 -10.24 -12.18
N TRP A 317 -21.72 -9.38 -11.58
CA TRP A 317 -22.04 -7.97 -11.36
C TRP A 317 -21.61 -7.08 -12.53
N LEU A 318 -20.61 -7.49 -13.31
CA LEU A 318 -20.02 -6.64 -14.35
C LEU A 318 -21.00 -6.29 -15.49
N PRO A 319 -21.82 -7.23 -16.00
CA PRO A 319 -22.82 -6.88 -17.02
C PRO A 319 -23.85 -5.85 -16.52
N ASP A 320 -24.31 -6.00 -15.29
CA ASP A 320 -25.32 -5.11 -14.71
C ASP A 320 -24.74 -3.73 -14.37
N ALA A 321 -23.43 -3.65 -14.10
CA ALA A 321 -22.76 -2.38 -13.82
C ALA A 321 -22.82 -1.39 -15.01
N MET A 322 -23.12 -1.88 -16.22
CA MET A 322 -23.30 -1.07 -17.42
C MET A 322 -24.61 -0.26 -17.44
N GLU A 323 -25.47 -0.41 -16.43
CA GLU A 323 -26.65 0.45 -16.21
C GLU A 323 -26.29 1.89 -15.77
N GLY A 324 -25.03 2.11 -15.36
CA GLY A 324 -24.51 3.44 -15.07
C GLY A 324 -24.18 4.25 -16.34
N PRO A 325 -23.77 5.53 -16.19
CA PRO A 325 -23.27 6.33 -17.31
C PRO A 325 -22.11 5.64 -18.04
N THR A 326 -22.10 5.64 -19.37
CA THR A 326 -21.04 4.96 -20.16
C THR A 326 -19.59 5.42 -19.91
N PRO A 327 -19.31 6.65 -19.41
CA PRO A 327 -17.94 7.01 -19.03
C PRO A 327 -17.40 6.32 -17.77
N VAL A 328 -18.24 5.63 -17.00
CA VAL A 328 -17.88 4.88 -15.77
C VAL A 328 -17.17 3.58 -16.10
#